data_AF-A0A524EVX9-F1
#
_entry.id   AF-A0A524EVX9-F1
#
_cell.length_a   1.000
_cell.length_b   1.000
_cell.length_c   1.000
_cell.angle_alpha   90.00
_cell.angle_beta   90.00
_cell.angle_gamma   90.00
#
_symmetry.space_group_name_H-M   'P 1'
#
loop_
_entity.id
_entity.type
_entity.pdbx_description
1 polymer ?
#
loop_
_entity_poly.entity_id
_entity_poly.type
_entity_poly.pdbx_seq_one_letter_code
_entity_poly.pdbx_strand_id
1 'polypeptide(L)'
;MKIAEQKLRIASQKLEVLCSELIIEKKLDLTLRRLRYVLIDTCILYIQYNNYGEYSYSIIYSSLERDLARFDNHDAHWNVDTSPHHFHPRNQYEAVKSPMKGVPSTDMEELSNFLKFGS
;
A
#
# COMPACT_ATOMS: atom_id res chain seq x y z
N MET A 1 18.46 2.71 13.18
CA MET A 1 17.48 3.09 12.14
C MET A 1 16.09 2.75 12.65
N LYS A 2 15.09 3.62 12.50
CA LYS A 2 13.72 3.35 12.99
C LYS A 2 13.10 2.24 12.14
N ILE A 3 12.32 1.35 12.76
CA ILE A 3 11.71 0.18 12.11
C ILE A 3 10.91 0.58 10.86
N ALA A 4 10.13 1.65 10.93
CA ALA A 4 9.35 2.16 9.79
C ALA A 4 10.23 2.55 8.60
N GLU A 5 11.35 3.23 8.84
CA GLU A 5 12.26 3.67 7.78
C GLU A 5 12.92 2.47 7.08
N GLN A 6 13.28 1.44 7.86
CA GLN A 6 13.79 0.19 7.30
C GLN A 6 12.74 -0.48 6.42
N LYS A 7 11.50 -0.59 6.90
CA LYS A 7 10.39 -1.17 6.13
C LYS A 7 10.13 -0.42 4.82
N LEU A 8 10.16 0.91 4.84
CA LEU A 8 10.02 1.72 3.62
C LEU A 8 11.14 1.44 2.63
N ARG A 9 12.39 1.37 3.08
CA ARG A 9 13.53 1.11 2.18
C ARG A 9 13.41 -0.27 1.52
N ILE A 10 13.03 -1.30 2.28
CA ILE A 10 12.79 -2.65 1.75
C ILE A 10 11.62 -2.63 0.75
N ALA A 11 10.51 -1.98 1.12
CA ALA A 11 9.33 -1.86 0.25
C ALA A 11 9.68 -1.20 -1.09
N SER A 12 10.40 -0.08 -1.03
CA SER A 12 10.86 0.66 -2.20
C SER A 12 11.77 -0.19 -3.10
N GLN A 13 12.79 -0.82 -2.53
CA GLN A 13 13.70 -1.68 -3.30
C GLN A 13 12.97 -2.81 -4.00
N LYS A 14 12.09 -3.53 -3.29
CA LYS A 14 11.34 -4.65 -3.88
C LYS A 14 10.35 -4.19 -4.94
N LEU A 15 9.56 -3.16 -4.67
CA LEU A 15 8.56 -2.70 -5.61
C LEU A 15 9.18 -2.15 -6.89
N GLU A 16 10.32 -1.46 -6.80
CA GLU A 16 11.06 -0.99 -7.97
C GLU A 16 11.59 -2.13 -8.83
N VAL A 17 12.03 -3.23 -8.24
CA VAL A 17 12.42 -4.43 -9.01
C VAL A 17 11.20 -5.07 -9.67
N LEU A 18 10.08 -5.14 -8.96
CA LEU A 18 8.89 -5.85 -9.42
C LEU A 18 8.08 -5.05 -10.46
N CYS A 19 8.04 -3.72 -10.37
CA CYS A 19 7.13 -2.86 -11.13
C CYS A 19 7.84 -1.64 -11.76
N SER A 20 9.14 -1.71 -12.05
CA SER A 20 9.89 -0.59 -12.66
C SER A 20 9.20 0.00 -13.89
N GLU A 21 8.54 -0.84 -14.69
CA GLU A 21 7.84 -0.48 -15.91
C GLU A 21 6.56 0.34 -15.67
N LEU A 22 5.99 0.28 -14.47
CA LEU A 22 4.80 1.02 -14.09
C LEU A 22 5.12 2.37 -13.44
N ILE A 23 6.35 2.59 -12.98
CA ILE A 23 6.71 3.74 -12.13
C ILE A 23 7.24 4.89 -12.99
N ILE A 24 6.56 6.05 -12.94
CA ILE A 24 7.01 7.31 -13.54
C ILE A 24 7.84 8.12 -12.54
N GLU A 25 7.33 8.29 -11.32
CA GLU A 25 7.91 9.15 -10.30
C GLU A 25 7.97 8.43 -8.96
N LYS A 26 9.00 8.73 -8.18
CA LYS A 26 9.17 8.27 -6.80
C LYS A 26 9.50 9.44 -5.89
N LYS A 27 8.84 9.50 -4.74
CA LYS A 27 9.20 10.40 -3.63
C LYS A 27 9.19 9.65 -2.31
N LEU A 28 10.35 9.63 -1.65
CA LEU A 28 10.49 9.12 -0.29
C LEU A 28 10.50 10.29 0.70
N ASP A 29 9.56 10.28 1.62
CA ASP A 29 9.47 11.23 2.73
C ASP A 29 9.69 10.50 4.05
N LEU A 30 10.89 10.61 4.62
CA LEU A 30 11.24 9.96 5.89
C LEU A 30 10.62 10.66 7.11
N THR A 31 10.27 11.94 6.99
CA THR A 31 9.61 12.69 8.05
C THR A 31 8.19 12.15 8.25
N LEU A 32 7.46 11.97 7.14
CA LEU A 32 6.12 11.38 7.13
C LEU A 32 6.13 9.85 7.09
N ARG A 33 7.30 9.24 6.92
CA ARG A 33 7.51 7.78 6.79
C ARG A 33 6.64 7.18 5.68
N ARG A 34 6.71 7.83 4.52
CA ARG A 34 5.82 7.54 3.39
C ARG A 34 6.61 7.53 2.09
N LEU A 35 6.34 6.53 1.27
CA LEU A 35 6.68 6.52 -0.14
C LEU A 35 5.46 6.96 -0.95
N ARG A 36 5.71 7.72 -1.99
CA ARG A 36 4.75 8.06 -3.03
C ARG A 36 5.33 7.63 -4.37
N TYR A 37 4.53 6.92 -5.16
CA TYR A 37 4.81 6.66 -6.56
C TYR A 37 3.72 7.27 -7.44
N VAL A 38 4.11 7.81 -8.59
CA VAL A 38 3.20 8.08 -9.71
C VAL A 38 3.38 6.95 -10.70
N LEU A 39 2.28 6.33 -11.08
CA LEU A 39 2.27 5.20 -12.02
C LEU A 39 1.94 5.68 -13.44
N ILE A 40 2.16 4.80 -14.43
CA ILE A 40 2.02 5.12 -15.87
C ILE A 40 0.60 5.54 -16.28
N ASP A 41 -0.40 5.03 -15.59
CA ASP A 41 -1.82 5.36 -15.74
C ASP A 41 -2.23 6.60 -14.94
N THR A 42 -1.26 7.33 -14.39
CA THR A 42 -1.40 8.49 -13.50
C THR A 42 -1.94 8.19 -12.11
N CYS A 43 -2.18 6.90 -11.77
CA CYS A 43 -2.54 6.51 -10.43
C CYS A 43 -1.43 6.86 -9.44
N ILE A 44 -1.83 7.19 -8.21
CA ILE A 44 -0.89 7.51 -7.12
C ILE A 44 -0.90 6.36 -6.12
N LEU A 45 0.26 5.77 -5.90
CA LEU A 45 0.47 4.79 -4.85
C LEU A 45 1.17 5.44 -3.64
N TYR A 46 0.57 5.30 -2.46
CA TYR A 46 1.20 5.61 -1.19
C TYR A 46 1.48 4.34 -0.40
N ILE A 47 2.71 4.24 0.13
CA ILE A 47 3.12 3.18 1.06
C ILE A 47 3.59 3.85 2.33
N GLN A 48 3.00 3.48 3.46
CA GLN A 48 3.31 4.08 4.75
C GLN A 48 3.50 3.01 5.81
N TYR A 49 4.46 3.26 6.72
CA TYR A 49 4.67 2.47 7.92
C TYR A 49 4.87 3.42 9.10
N ASN A 50 4.47 2.99 10.29
CA ASN A 50 4.86 3.67 11.52
C ASN A 50 5.67 2.76 12.46
N ASN A 51 6.06 3.30 13.61
CA ASN A 51 6.88 2.58 14.58
C ASN A 51 6.06 1.70 15.54
N TYR A 52 4.74 1.67 15.37
CA TYR A 52 3.80 0.89 16.18
C TYR A 52 3.32 -0.37 15.46
N GLY A 53 3.91 -0.69 14.29
CA GLY A 53 3.55 -1.89 13.51
C GLY A 53 2.39 -1.67 12.54
N GLU A 54 1.90 -0.44 12.40
CA GLU A 54 0.83 -0.12 11.47
C GLU A 54 1.37 0.21 10.07
N TYR A 55 0.55 -0.05 9.06
CA TYR A 55 0.87 0.20 7.66
C TYR A 55 -0.37 0.59 6.86
N SER A 56 -0.13 1.23 5.72
CA SER A 56 -1.16 1.49 4.70
C SER A 56 -0.53 1.45 3.31
N TYR A 57 -1.20 0.76 2.38
CA TYR A 57 -0.93 0.78 0.94
C TYR A 57 -2.16 1.34 0.24
N SER A 58 -2.12 2.58 -0.19
CA SER A 58 -3.26 3.29 -0.78
C SER A 58 -3.01 3.57 -2.25
N ILE A 59 -3.92 3.14 -3.12
CA ILE A 59 -3.87 3.38 -4.56
C ILE A 59 -5.02 4.32 -4.89
N ILE A 60 -4.69 5.51 -5.37
CA ILE A 60 -5.65 6.56 -5.71
C ILE A 60 -5.75 6.62 -7.24
N TYR A 61 -6.93 6.33 -7.77
CA TYR A 61 -7.21 6.32 -9.21
C TYR A 61 -7.65 7.69 -9.73
N SER A 62 -8.41 8.44 -8.91
CA SER A 62 -8.77 9.82 -9.20
C SER A 62 -9.10 10.60 -7.92
N SER A 63 -9.49 11.87 -8.06
CA SER A 63 -9.97 12.70 -6.95
C SER A 63 -11.43 12.42 -6.57
N LEU A 64 -12.13 11.54 -7.28
CA LEU A 64 -13.50 11.17 -6.95
C LEU A 64 -13.55 10.40 -5.64
N GLU A 65 -14.64 10.59 -4.88
CA GLU A 65 -14.83 9.88 -3.62
C GLU A 65 -14.84 8.37 -3.85
N ARG A 66 -14.07 7.62 -3.05
CA ARG A 66 -13.89 6.16 -3.11
C ARG A 66 -13.29 5.60 -4.38
N ASP A 67 -12.78 6.46 -5.25
CA ASP A 67 -11.97 6.05 -6.38
C ASP A 67 -10.53 5.74 -5.93
N LEU A 68 -10.44 4.91 -4.90
CA LEU A 68 -9.22 4.45 -4.25
C LEU A 68 -9.39 3.02 -3.74
N ALA A 69 -8.30 2.27 -3.72
CA ALA A 69 -8.20 1.00 -3.02
C ALA A 69 -7.17 1.11 -1.89
N ARG A 70 -7.39 0.42 -0.76
CA ARG A 70 -6.46 0.51 0.38
C ARG A 70 -6.30 -0.79 1.14
N PHE A 71 -5.07 -1.21 1.39
CA PHE A 71 -4.74 -2.28 2.33
C PHE A 71 -4.15 -1.65 3.60
N ASP A 72 -4.72 -1.91 4.77
CA ASP A 72 -4.20 -1.35 6.02
C ASP A 72 -4.54 -2.23 7.25
N ASN A 73 -4.11 -1.77 8.43
CA ASN A 73 -4.42 -2.41 9.71
C ASN A 73 -4.76 -1.43 10.85
N HIS A 74 -5.26 -0.23 10.53
CA HIS A 74 -5.53 0.80 11.54
C HIS A 74 -6.86 0.59 12.29
N ASP A 75 -7.84 -0.05 11.65
CA ASP A 75 -9.18 -0.25 12.19
C ASP A 75 -9.45 -1.74 12.47
N ALA A 76 -9.48 -2.11 13.75
CA ALA A 76 -9.76 -3.48 14.18
C ALA A 76 -11.26 -3.80 14.25
N HIS A 77 -12.16 -2.84 13.98
CA HIS A 77 -13.60 -3.06 14.09
C HIS A 77 -14.20 -3.78 12.87
N TRP A 78 -13.44 -3.94 11.78
CA TRP A 78 -13.89 -4.72 10.64
C TRP A 78 -14.00 -6.20 10.99
N ASN A 79 -15.20 -6.75 10.82
CA ASN A 79 -15.46 -8.16 11.02
C ASN A 79 -14.98 -8.99 9.83
N VAL A 80 -13.65 -9.12 9.70
CA VAL A 80 -12.99 -9.91 8.65
C VAL A 80 -12.00 -10.90 9.26
N ASP A 81 -11.85 -12.07 8.64
CA ASP A 81 -11.00 -13.16 9.14
C ASP A 81 -9.52 -12.77 9.31
N THR A 82 -9.08 -11.73 8.61
CA THR A 82 -7.68 -11.27 8.60
C THR A 82 -7.44 -10.11 9.56
N SER A 83 -8.41 -9.75 10.40
CA SER A 83 -8.29 -8.64 11.37
C SER A 83 -6.98 -8.75 12.20
N PRO A 84 -6.23 -7.63 12.40
CA PRO A 84 -6.60 -6.26 12.06
C PRO A 84 -6.38 -5.90 10.59
N HIS A 85 -5.82 -6.79 9.77
CA HIS A 85 -5.52 -6.54 8.37
C HIS A 85 -6.78 -6.65 7.52
N HIS A 86 -7.04 -5.62 6.72
CA HIS A 86 -8.22 -5.59 5.88
C HIS A 86 -7.96 -4.78 4.60
N PHE A 87 -8.77 -5.05 3.59
CA PHE A 87 -8.70 -4.42 2.28
C PHE A 87 -9.98 -3.64 2.04
N HIS A 88 -9.85 -2.38 1.66
CA HIS A 88 -10.92 -1.51 1.21
C HIS A 88 -10.93 -1.52 -0.32
N PRO A 89 -11.86 -2.24 -0.97
CA PRO A 89 -11.93 -2.29 -2.43
C PRO A 89 -12.38 -0.95 -3.01
N ARG A 90 -11.92 -0.67 -4.24
CA ARG A 90 -12.33 0.51 -5.00
C ARG A 90 -13.85 0.58 -5.12
N ASN A 91 -14.42 1.77 -4.89
CA ASN A 91 -15.86 2.04 -4.96
C ASN A 91 -16.75 1.23 -3.99
N GLN A 92 -16.17 0.63 -2.94
CA GLN A 92 -16.92 -0.14 -1.94
C GLN A 92 -16.81 0.49 -0.54
N TYR A 93 -17.82 0.25 0.29
CA TYR A 93 -17.85 0.70 1.69
C TYR A 93 -17.31 -0.33 2.66
N GLU A 94 -17.49 -1.61 2.33
CA GLU A 94 -17.15 -2.71 3.21
C GLU A 94 -15.71 -3.13 3.01
N ALA A 95 -15.00 -3.30 4.12
CA ALA A 95 -13.70 -3.93 4.10
C ALA A 95 -13.84 -5.45 3.95
N VAL A 96 -12.93 -6.05 3.20
CA VAL A 96 -12.83 -7.50 2.97
C VAL A 96 -11.49 -8.03 3.50
N LYS A 97 -11.34 -9.35 3.46
CA LYS A 97 -10.08 -10.01 3.84
C LYS A 97 -8.89 -9.47 3.02
N SER A 98 -7.77 -9.26 3.70
CA SER A 98 -6.53 -8.77 3.08
C SER A 98 -5.45 -9.85 3.09
N PRO A 99 -4.70 -10.04 2.00
CA PRO A 99 -3.51 -10.89 2.01
C PRO A 99 -2.31 -10.23 2.71
N MET A 100 -2.35 -8.91 2.93
CA MET A 100 -1.25 -8.10 3.42
C MET A 100 -1.10 -8.21 4.94
N LYS A 101 0.15 -8.14 5.43
CA LYS A 101 0.48 -8.29 6.87
C LYS A 101 1.35 -7.16 7.42
N GLY A 102 1.66 -6.16 6.60
CA GLY A 102 2.60 -5.09 6.91
C GLY A 102 4.06 -5.55 6.85
N VAL A 103 4.34 -6.58 6.06
CA VAL A 103 5.67 -7.19 5.90
C VAL A 103 6.17 -6.92 4.48
N PRO A 104 7.03 -5.90 4.29
CA PRO A 104 7.46 -5.47 2.94
C PRO A 104 8.02 -6.59 2.05
N SER A 105 8.65 -7.61 2.64
CA SER A 105 9.27 -8.68 1.86
C SER A 105 8.26 -9.54 1.11
N THR A 106 7.06 -9.73 1.66
CA THR A 106 5.98 -10.51 1.05
C THR A 106 4.94 -9.60 0.40
N ASP A 107 4.59 -8.51 1.07
CA ASP A 107 3.45 -7.68 0.68
C ASP A 107 3.69 -6.93 -0.64
N MET A 108 4.95 -6.65 -0.99
CA MET A 108 5.25 -5.99 -2.27
C MET A 108 5.04 -6.89 -3.48
N GLU A 109 5.10 -8.22 -3.31
CA GLU A 109 4.78 -9.17 -4.38
C GLU A 109 3.27 -9.19 -4.64
N GLU A 110 2.48 -9.25 -3.57
CA GLU A 110 1.01 -9.12 -3.64
C GLU A 110 0.58 -7.77 -4.22
N LEU A 111 1.22 -6.68 -3.77
CA LEU A 111 0.90 -5.34 -4.25
C LEU A 111 1.28 -5.18 -5.73
N SER A 112 2.43 -5.72 -6.14
CA SER A 112 2.83 -5.78 -7.55
C SER A 112 1.80 -6.52 -8.39
N ASN A 113 1.35 -7.69 -7.95
CA ASN A 113 0.33 -8.47 -8.66
C ASN A 113 -0.98 -7.70 -8.79
N PHE A 114 -1.42 -7.04 -7.72
CA PHE A 114 -2.61 -6.19 -7.73
C PHE A 114 -2.49 -5.06 -8.77
N LEU A 115 -1.36 -4.34 -8.79
CA LEU A 115 -1.12 -3.25 -9.73
C LEU A 115 -1.08 -3.70 -11.20
N LYS A 116 -0.60 -4.93 -11.48
CA LYS A 116 -0.45 -5.45 -12.85
C LYS A 116 -1.71 -6.11 -13.40
N PHE A 117 -2.45 -6.82 -12.54
CA PHE A 117 -3.48 -7.76 -12.99
C PHE A 117 -4.89 -7.43 -12.49
N GLY A 118 -5.05 -6.51 -11.55
CA GLY A 118 -6.39 -6.05 -11.22
C GLY A 118 -6.52 -5.26 -9.94
N SER A 119 -7.21 -4.13 -10.11
CA SER A 119 -8.14 -3.53 -9.16
C SER A 119 -9.55 -3.56 -9.74
#